data_AF-A0A9D6QQM4-F1
#
_entry.id   AF-A0A9D6QQM4-F1
#
_cell.length_a   1.000
_cell.length_b   1.000
_cell.length_c   1.000
_cell.angle_alpha   90.00
_cell.angle_beta   90.00
_cell.angle_gamma   90.00
#
_symmetry.space_group_name_H-M   'P 1'
#
loop_
_entity.id
_entity.type
_entity.pdbx_description
1 polymer ?
#
loop_
_entity_poly.entity_id
_entity_poly.type
_entity_poly.pdbx_seq_one_letter_code
_entity_poly.pdbx_strand_id
1 'polypeptide(L)'
;MKTVILSVAACLSLVTAAHARSPMPPVWSADLTHVDLDEQLPYKNQVESASITLDYAKGTATLVMPRRFYCPPRAMCAQMMPMPIVVSLPIVERLTDACGSRIVHAKLDRRPVDGTLQSLSVRDNRSNRCPTFAALEATEVVYKTQGYHRVERREIETRSTFSGDALRPVYVHTQNDAE
;
A
#
# COMPACT_ATOMS: atom_id res chain seq x y z
N MET A 1 -37.75 -58.92 37.41
CA MET A 1 -36.33 -58.84 37.85
C MET A 1 -35.56 -58.24 36.67
N LYS A 2 -35.11 -56.97 36.78
CA LYS A 2 -33.69 -56.54 37.02
C LYS A 2 -32.77 -56.99 35.86
N THR A 3 -31.98 -56.19 35.14
CA THR A 3 -31.30 -54.88 35.34
C THR A 3 -30.59 -54.54 34.00
N VAL A 4 -30.82 -53.37 33.38
CA VAL A 4 -29.90 -52.23 33.16
C VAL A 4 -28.38 -52.56 33.16
N ILE A 5 -27.64 -52.13 32.13
CA ILE A 5 -26.33 -51.38 32.13
C ILE A 5 -25.94 -51.12 30.65
N LEU A 6 -26.03 -49.88 30.13
CA LEU A 6 -25.08 -48.75 30.18
C LEU A 6 -23.75 -48.99 29.42
N SER A 7 -23.65 -48.47 28.20
CA SER A 7 -22.37 -48.29 27.49
C SER A 7 -22.27 -46.85 27.00
N VAL A 8 -21.30 -46.16 27.57
CA VAL A 8 -21.04 -44.72 27.53
C VAL A 8 -20.74 -44.25 26.10
N ALA A 9 -21.65 -43.47 25.52
CA ALA A 9 -21.34 -42.64 24.36
C ALA A 9 -20.40 -41.52 24.81
N ALA A 10 -19.10 -41.74 24.64
CA ALA A 10 -18.09 -40.71 24.80
C ALA A 10 -18.28 -39.66 23.70
N CYS A 11 -19.14 -38.69 23.97
CA CYS A 11 -19.18 -37.41 23.27
C CYS A 11 -17.82 -36.73 23.48
N LEU A 12 -16.86 -36.98 22.59
CA LEU A 12 -15.75 -36.07 22.35
C LEU A 12 -16.35 -34.78 21.80
N SER A 13 -16.71 -33.87 22.69
CA SER A 13 -16.87 -32.46 22.40
C SER A 13 -15.51 -31.93 21.98
N LEU A 14 -15.22 -32.02 20.68
CA LEU A 14 -14.23 -31.20 20.00
C LEU A 14 -14.64 -29.74 20.24
N VAL A 15 -14.09 -29.15 21.31
CA VAL A 15 -14.08 -27.72 21.51
C VAL A 15 -13.23 -27.17 20.38
N THR A 16 -13.87 -26.84 19.27
CA THR A 16 -13.31 -25.95 18.27
C THR A 16 -13.13 -24.63 18.98
N ALA A 17 -11.92 -24.41 19.52
CA ALA A 17 -11.47 -23.10 19.92
C ALA A 17 -11.43 -22.26 18.65
N ALA A 18 -12.58 -21.67 18.30
CA ALA A 18 -12.71 -20.62 17.33
C ALA A 18 -11.88 -19.46 17.87
N HIS A 19 -10.59 -19.48 17.53
CA HIS A 19 -9.71 -18.36 17.72
C HIS A 19 -10.32 -17.26 16.85
N ALA A 20 -11.07 -16.38 17.49
CA ALA A 20 -11.52 -15.14 16.90
C ALA A 20 -10.26 -14.36 16.52
N ARG A 21 -9.75 -14.61 15.31
CA ARG A 21 -8.75 -13.74 14.70
C ARG A 21 -9.45 -12.40 14.57
N SER A 22 -9.05 -11.46 15.42
CA SER A 22 -9.47 -10.08 15.33
C SER A 22 -9.35 -9.67 13.87
N PRO A 23 -10.44 -9.23 13.22
CA PRO A 23 -10.40 -8.89 11.81
C PRO A 23 -9.32 -7.84 11.63
N MET A 24 -8.28 -8.17 10.85
CA MET A 24 -7.29 -7.17 10.50
C MET A 24 -8.03 -6.03 9.80
N PRO A 25 -7.73 -4.78 10.15
CA PRO A 25 -8.34 -3.65 9.47
C PRO A 25 -8.05 -3.79 7.98
N PRO A 26 -9.09 -3.70 7.12
CA PRO A 26 -8.95 -3.99 5.70
C PRO A 26 -8.08 -2.95 4.99
N VAL A 27 -7.98 -1.74 5.55
CA VAL A 27 -7.30 -0.62 4.93
C VAL A 27 -6.23 -0.06 5.87
N TRP A 28 -5.05 0.17 5.33
CA TRP A 28 -3.92 0.82 6.01
C TRP A 28 -3.47 2.03 5.19
N SER A 29 -3.12 3.13 5.85
CA SER A 29 -2.67 4.36 5.19
C SER A 29 -1.45 4.95 5.87
N ALA A 30 -0.56 5.56 5.09
CA ALA A 30 0.56 6.36 5.60
C ALA A 30 0.73 7.63 4.77
N ASP A 31 1.15 8.70 5.43
CA ASP A 31 1.57 9.95 4.81
C ASP A 31 3.08 9.93 4.62
N LEU A 32 3.53 10.27 3.41
CA LEU A 32 4.91 10.21 2.96
C LEU A 32 5.40 11.64 2.76
N THR A 33 6.27 12.09 3.66
CA THR A 33 6.76 13.46 3.75
C THR A 33 8.05 13.67 2.98
N HIS A 34 8.86 12.62 2.83
CA HIS A 34 10.07 12.63 2.03
C HIS A 34 9.77 12.04 0.67
N VAL A 35 10.03 12.82 -0.38
CA VAL A 35 9.71 12.46 -1.76
C VAL A 35 10.97 12.67 -2.62
N ASP A 36 11.46 11.59 -3.22
CA ASP A 36 12.57 11.60 -4.17
C ASP A 36 12.11 11.00 -5.49
N LEU A 37 11.76 11.89 -6.44
CA LEU A 37 11.27 11.51 -7.76
C LEU A 37 12.41 11.41 -8.77
N ASP A 38 12.28 10.43 -9.66
CA ASP A 38 13.22 10.23 -10.77
C ASP A 38 13.32 11.49 -11.65
N GLU A 39 14.53 11.82 -12.08
CA GLU A 39 14.80 13.04 -12.87
C GLU A 39 14.10 13.07 -14.23
N GLN A 40 13.81 11.89 -14.78
CA GLN A 40 13.18 11.74 -16.08
C GLN A 40 11.67 12.00 -16.03
N LEU A 41 11.06 12.12 -14.84
CA LEU A 41 9.63 12.32 -14.70
C LEU A 41 9.26 13.79 -14.96
N PRO A 42 8.23 14.07 -15.80
CA PRO A 42 7.83 15.43 -16.16
C PRO A 42 7.25 16.22 -14.97
N TYR A 43 6.95 15.55 -13.86
CA TYR A 43 6.37 16.11 -12.65
C TYR A 43 7.32 16.08 -11.44
N LYS A 44 8.63 15.81 -11.62
CA LYS A 44 9.63 15.71 -10.54
C LYS A 44 9.53 16.84 -9.51
N ASN A 45 9.43 18.09 -9.98
CA ASN A 45 9.41 19.28 -9.13
C ASN A 45 7.99 19.72 -8.71
N GLN A 46 6.98 18.90 -8.99
CA GLN A 46 5.58 19.24 -8.76
C GLN A 46 4.96 18.45 -7.63
N VAL A 47 5.69 17.58 -6.93
CA VAL A 47 5.17 16.80 -5.81
C VAL A 47 5.95 17.19 -4.55
N GLU A 48 5.25 17.38 -3.43
CA GLU A 48 5.84 17.69 -2.11
C GLU A 48 5.62 16.58 -1.11
N SER A 49 4.48 15.91 -1.21
CA SER A 49 4.07 14.84 -0.33
C SER A 49 3.40 13.76 -1.16
N ALA A 50 3.27 12.58 -0.58
CA ALA A 50 2.46 11.51 -1.12
C ALA A 50 1.72 10.81 0.02
N SER A 51 0.70 10.03 -0.32
CA SER A 51 0.08 9.10 0.63
C SER A 51 -0.05 7.73 -0.01
N ILE A 52 0.10 6.69 0.80
CA ILE A 52 -0.01 5.29 0.37
C ILE A 52 -1.14 4.63 1.14
N THR A 53 -2.09 4.06 0.40
CA THR A 53 -3.20 3.28 0.94
C THR A 53 -3.09 1.84 0.47
N LEU A 54 -3.05 0.91 1.42
CA LEU A 54 -3.11 -0.53 1.19
C LEU A 54 -4.50 -1.03 1.56
N ASP A 55 -5.30 -1.36 0.56
CA ASP A 55 -6.61 -2.00 0.74
C ASP A 55 -6.46 -3.50 0.51
N TYR A 56 -6.36 -4.26 1.59
CA TYR A 56 -6.23 -5.71 1.55
C TYR A 56 -7.54 -6.44 1.24
N ALA A 57 -8.69 -5.78 1.43
CA ALA A 57 -9.97 -6.35 1.04
C ALA A 57 -10.13 -6.34 -0.48
N LYS A 58 -9.70 -5.26 -1.14
CA LYS A 58 -9.68 -5.15 -2.61
C LYS A 58 -8.42 -5.72 -3.25
N GLY A 59 -7.37 -5.96 -2.45
CA GLY A 59 -6.07 -6.41 -2.95
C GLY A 59 -5.38 -5.33 -3.79
N THR A 60 -5.49 -4.06 -3.41
CA THR A 60 -4.95 -2.91 -4.16
C THR A 60 -4.06 -2.03 -3.29
N ALA A 61 -2.95 -1.57 -3.85
CA ALA A 61 -2.11 -0.53 -3.28
C ALA A 61 -2.25 0.75 -4.11
N THR A 62 -2.58 1.86 -3.46
CA THR A 62 -2.85 3.14 -4.12
C THR A 62 -1.91 4.22 -3.58
N LEU A 63 -1.01 4.70 -4.42
CA LEU A 63 -0.14 5.83 -4.15
C LEU A 63 -0.76 7.10 -4.74
N VAL A 64 -1.00 8.10 -3.91
CA VAL A 64 -1.54 9.41 -4.29
C VAL A 64 -0.44 10.46 -4.13
N MET A 65 -0.15 11.18 -5.21
CA MET A 65 0.85 12.25 -5.25
C MET A 65 0.14 13.57 -5.59
N PRO A 66 -0.24 14.38 -4.59
CA PRO A 66 -0.75 15.72 -4.83
C PRO A 66 0.26 16.58 -5.58
N ARG A 67 -0.23 17.32 -6.58
CA ARG A 67 0.59 18.26 -7.35
C ARG A 67 0.59 19.61 -6.64
N ARG A 68 1.76 20.24 -6.52
CA ARG A 68 1.94 21.63 -6.10
C ARG A 68 1.06 22.51 -6.97
N PHE A 69 0.26 23.34 -6.30
CA PHE A 69 -0.58 24.32 -6.97
C PHE A 69 -0.26 25.69 -6.40
N TYR A 70 0.18 26.60 -7.27
CA TYR A 70 0.41 27.99 -6.92
C TYR A 70 -0.62 28.86 -7.64
N CYS A 71 -1.46 29.54 -6.87
CA CYS A 71 -2.35 30.57 -7.39
C CYS A 71 -1.84 31.94 -6.92
N PRO A 72 -1.39 32.81 -7.82
CA PRO A 72 -1.01 34.17 -7.47
C PRO A 72 -2.15 34.91 -6.78
N PRO A 73 -1.84 35.83 -5.84
CA PRO A 73 -2.87 36.65 -5.22
C PRO A 73 -3.64 37.45 -6.28
N ARG A 74 -4.97 37.54 -6.12
CA ARG A 74 -5.93 38.20 -7.04
C ARG A 74 -6.17 37.51 -8.38
N ALA A 75 -5.61 36.32 -8.62
CA ALA A 75 -5.98 35.49 -9.76
C ALA A 75 -7.16 34.55 -9.41
N MET A 76 -8.07 34.33 -10.35
CA MET A 76 -9.18 33.37 -10.19
C MET A 76 -8.73 31.96 -10.67
N CYS A 77 -7.87 31.29 -9.90
CA CYS A 77 -7.30 30.00 -10.32
C CYS A 77 -8.13 28.76 -9.90
N ALA A 78 -9.27 28.93 -9.22
CA ALA A 78 -10.06 27.81 -8.70
C ALA A 78 -10.46 26.78 -9.78
N GLN A 79 -10.57 27.21 -11.04
CA GLN A 79 -10.88 26.36 -12.19
C GLN A 79 -9.68 25.56 -12.72
N MET A 80 -8.45 25.86 -12.29
CA MET A 80 -7.21 25.28 -12.81
C MET A 80 -6.45 24.43 -11.78
N MET A 81 -7.11 23.93 -10.73
CA MET A 81 -6.44 23.05 -9.78
C MET A 81 -6.00 21.75 -10.48
N PRO A 82 -4.70 21.41 -10.45
CA PRO A 82 -4.20 20.20 -11.08
C PRO A 82 -4.70 18.97 -10.34
N MET A 83 -5.16 17.97 -11.08
CA MET A 83 -5.55 16.69 -10.50
C MET A 83 -4.33 16.00 -9.88
N PRO A 84 -4.45 15.36 -8.70
CA PRO A 84 -3.38 14.54 -8.14
C PRO A 84 -3.04 13.38 -9.07
N ILE A 85 -1.79 12.93 -9.02
CA ILE A 85 -1.36 11.72 -9.72
C ILE A 85 -1.74 10.53 -8.83
N VAL A 86 -2.56 9.62 -9.35
CA VAL A 86 -3.04 8.45 -8.62
C VAL A 86 -2.54 7.19 -9.32
N VAL A 87 -1.75 6.40 -8.59
CA VAL A 87 -1.23 5.11 -9.06
C VAL A 87 -1.88 4.01 -8.22
N SER A 88 -2.76 3.21 -8.83
CA SER A 88 -3.39 2.06 -8.17
C SER A 88 -2.96 0.76 -8.84
N LEU A 89 -2.36 -0.14 -8.08
CA LEU A 89 -1.78 -1.40 -8.55
C LEU A 89 -2.32 -2.57 -7.72
N PRO A 90 -2.54 -3.75 -8.33
CA PRO A 90 -2.95 -4.92 -7.58
C PRO A 90 -1.78 -5.46 -6.75
N ILE A 91 -2.06 -5.80 -5.50
CA ILE A 91 -1.11 -6.44 -4.59
C ILE A 91 -0.89 -7.87 -5.07
N VAL A 92 0.36 -8.20 -5.39
CA VAL A 92 0.76 -9.53 -5.86
C VAL A 92 1.40 -10.37 -4.76
N GLU A 93 2.06 -9.72 -3.79
CA GLU A 93 2.82 -10.43 -2.77
C GLU A 93 2.85 -9.67 -1.45
N ARG A 94 2.88 -10.43 -0.35
CA ARG A 94 3.03 -9.93 1.02
C ARG A 94 4.04 -10.82 1.74
N LEU A 95 5.13 -10.21 2.18
CA LEU A 95 6.25 -10.88 2.83
C LEU A 95 6.52 -10.24 4.18
N THR A 96 7.19 -10.98 5.05
CA THR A 96 7.82 -10.45 6.26
C THR A 96 9.28 -10.84 6.20
N ASP A 97 10.16 -9.86 6.30
CA ASP A 97 11.60 -10.12 6.28
C ASP A 97 12.05 -10.80 7.59
N ALA A 98 13.28 -11.32 7.63
CA ALA A 98 13.84 -11.95 8.83
C ALA A 98 13.94 -10.98 10.03
N CYS A 99 13.90 -9.68 9.76
CA CYS A 99 13.98 -8.62 10.75
C CYS A 99 12.62 -8.22 11.31
N GLY A 100 11.51 -8.72 10.76
CA GLY A 100 10.14 -8.42 11.16
C GLY A 100 9.47 -7.28 10.38
N SER A 101 10.17 -6.64 9.43
CA SER A 101 9.59 -5.63 8.55
C SER A 101 8.61 -6.30 7.58
N ARG A 102 7.47 -5.66 7.33
CA ARG A 102 6.48 -6.16 6.39
C ARG A 102 6.71 -5.54 5.03
N ILE A 103 6.71 -6.35 3.99
CA ILE A 103 6.93 -5.90 2.61
C ILE A 103 5.71 -6.28 1.79
N VAL A 104 5.14 -5.31 1.09
CA VAL A 104 3.99 -5.48 0.19
C VAL A 104 4.42 -5.09 -1.20
N HIS A 105 4.29 -6.02 -2.14
CA HIS A 105 4.55 -5.77 -3.55
C HIS A 105 3.24 -5.71 -4.32
N ALA A 106 3.07 -4.62 -5.06
CA ALA A 106 1.98 -4.44 -6.01
C ALA A 106 2.56 -4.20 -7.41
N LYS A 107 1.95 -4.80 -8.44
CA LYS A 107 2.52 -4.82 -9.78
C LYS A 107 1.44 -4.89 -10.85
N LEU A 108 1.59 -4.12 -11.91
CA LEU A 108 0.74 -4.20 -13.10
C LEU A 108 1.60 -4.16 -14.35
N ASP A 109 1.53 -5.21 -15.16
CA ASP A 109 2.26 -5.30 -16.42
C ASP A 109 1.34 -4.97 -17.59
N ARG A 110 1.53 -3.80 -18.21
CA ARG A 110 0.79 -3.39 -19.42
C ARG A 110 1.64 -3.47 -20.69
N ARG A 111 2.87 -4.02 -20.62
CA ARG A 111 3.77 -4.12 -21.78
C ARG A 111 3.18 -4.87 -22.99
N PRO A 112 2.33 -5.90 -22.84
CA PRO A 112 1.71 -6.58 -23.98
C PRO A 112 0.81 -5.69 -24.86
N VAL A 113 0.37 -4.53 -24.35
CA VAL A 113 -0.51 -3.57 -25.04
C VAL A 113 0.16 -2.20 -25.19
N ASP A 114 1.47 -2.19 -25.42
CA ASP A 114 2.29 -0.96 -25.53
C ASP A 114 2.30 -0.07 -24.28
N GLY A 115 1.90 -0.60 -23.13
CA GLY A 115 1.98 0.09 -21.85
C GLY A 115 3.33 -0.12 -21.14
N THR A 116 3.42 0.39 -19.91
CA THR A 116 4.58 0.20 -19.04
C THR A 116 4.32 -0.90 -18.02
N LEU A 117 5.40 -1.52 -17.56
CA LEU A 117 5.37 -2.28 -16.32
C LEU A 117 5.46 -1.29 -15.16
N GLN A 118 4.54 -1.38 -14.21
CA GLN A 118 4.53 -0.57 -13.00
C GLN A 118 4.67 -1.49 -11.79
N SER A 119 5.50 -1.10 -10.83
CA SER A 119 5.66 -1.82 -9.58
C SER A 119 5.79 -0.86 -8.40
N LEU A 120 5.22 -1.27 -7.28
CA LEU A 120 5.22 -0.53 -6.03
C LEU A 120 5.61 -1.50 -4.92
N SER A 121 6.66 -1.15 -4.19
CA SER A 121 7.14 -1.91 -3.04
C SER A 121 6.99 -1.05 -1.79
N VAL A 122 6.12 -1.46 -0.88
CA VAL A 122 5.87 -0.78 0.39
C VAL A 122 6.51 -1.60 1.50
N ARG A 123 7.41 -0.98 2.27
CA ARG A 123 8.08 -1.59 3.42
C ARG A 123 7.67 -0.87 4.69
N ASP A 124 7.12 -1.61 5.64
CA ASP A 124 6.75 -1.16 6.97
C ASP A 124 7.81 -1.63 7.97
N ASN A 125 8.59 -0.69 8.49
CA ASN A 125 9.72 -0.96 9.36
C ASN A 125 9.35 -0.88 10.85
N ARG A 126 8.08 -0.67 11.23
CA ARG A 126 7.69 -0.55 12.66
C ARG A 126 8.04 -1.76 13.51
N SER A 127 8.00 -2.94 12.90
CA SER A 127 8.30 -4.21 13.57
C SER A 127 9.73 -4.67 13.33
N ASN A 128 10.59 -3.82 12.75
CA ASN A 128 11.99 -4.12 12.53
C ASN A 128 12.73 -4.25 13.87
N ARG A 129 13.38 -5.40 14.09
CA ARG A 129 14.19 -5.69 15.28
C ARG A 129 15.68 -5.81 14.96
N CYS A 130 16.06 -5.79 13.68
CA CYS A 130 17.46 -5.88 13.31
C CYS A 130 18.20 -4.58 13.67
N PRO A 131 19.43 -4.69 14.19
CA PRO A 131 20.26 -3.52 14.45
C PRO A 131 20.59 -2.83 13.12
N THR A 132 20.33 -1.53 13.03
CA THR A 132 20.69 -0.69 11.88
C THR A 132 21.61 0.43 12.33
N PHE A 133 22.55 0.82 11.46
CA PHE A 133 23.47 1.93 11.75
C PHE A 133 22.79 3.30 11.60
N ALA A 134 21.67 3.37 10.89
CA ALA A 134 20.85 4.56 10.70
C ALA A 134 19.41 4.30 11.16
N ALA A 135 18.72 5.35 11.59
CA ALA A 135 17.29 5.30 11.86
C ALA A 135 16.55 5.03 10.55
N LEU A 136 15.80 3.92 10.50
CA LEU A 136 14.93 3.65 9.37
C LEU A 136 13.67 4.49 9.48
N GLU A 137 13.19 4.97 8.34
CA GLU A 137 11.87 5.57 8.25
C GLU A 137 10.80 4.52 8.53
N ALA A 138 9.68 4.94 9.13
CA ALA A 138 8.66 4.01 9.58
C ALA A 138 7.99 3.29 8.41
N THR A 139 7.79 3.99 7.29
CA THR A 139 7.34 3.41 6.03
C THR A 139 8.20 3.93 4.88
N GLU A 140 8.63 3.02 4.02
CA GLU A 140 9.37 3.30 2.79
C GLU A 140 8.59 2.75 1.60
N VAL A 141 8.48 3.53 0.53
CA VAL A 141 7.80 3.15 -0.70
C VAL A 141 8.75 3.36 -1.86
N VAL A 142 8.90 2.33 -2.69
CA VAL A 142 9.65 2.41 -3.95
C VAL A 142 8.67 2.20 -5.09
N TYR A 143 8.52 3.21 -5.94
CA TYR A 143 7.75 3.14 -7.16
C TYR A 143 8.69 3.03 -8.36
N LYS A 144 8.47 2.03 -9.20
CA LYS A 144 9.23 1.86 -10.43
C LYS A 144 8.30 1.73 -11.62
N THR A 145 8.72 2.31 -12.74
CA THR A 145 8.13 2.00 -14.04
C THR A 145 9.21 1.57 -15.01
N GLN A 146 8.90 0.60 -15.86
CA GLN A 146 9.78 0.09 -16.90
C GLN A 146 9.00 0.03 -18.21
N GLY A 147 9.52 0.63 -19.27
CA GLY A 147 8.89 0.64 -20.59
C GLY A 147 9.92 0.71 -21.71
N TYR A 148 9.47 0.46 -22.94
CA TYR A 148 10.32 0.53 -24.11
C TYR A 148 10.11 1.86 -24.86
N HIS A 149 11.17 2.66 -24.99
CA HIS A 149 11.12 3.93 -25.70
C HIS A 149 11.39 3.72 -27.19
N ARG A 150 10.34 3.83 -28.03
CA ARG A 150 10.40 3.50 -29.47
C ARG A 150 11.40 4.33 -30.26
N VAL A 151 11.53 5.62 -29.94
CA VAL A 151 12.41 6.55 -30.68
C VAL A 151 13.88 6.25 -30.40
N GLU A 152 14.21 5.98 -29.13
CA GLU A 152 15.58 5.72 -28.70
C GLU A 152 15.95 4.22 -28.73
N ARG A 153 14.97 3.36 -29.03
CA ARG A 153 15.09 1.89 -29.12
C ARG A 153 15.71 1.24 -27.88
N ARG A 154 15.44 1.79 -26.69
CA ARG A 154 15.96 1.31 -25.40
C ARG A 154 14.86 1.15 -24.37
N GLU A 155 15.10 0.28 -23.39
CA GLU A 155 14.29 0.25 -22.18
C GLU A 155 14.63 1.47 -21.31
N ILE A 156 13.59 2.11 -20.78
CA ILE A 156 13.69 3.19 -19.81
C ILE A 156 13.06 2.67 -18.51
N GLU A 157 13.82 2.76 -17.42
CA GLU A 157 13.35 2.53 -16.07
C GLU A 157 13.36 3.86 -15.33
N THR A 158 12.28 4.17 -14.63
CA THR A 158 12.27 5.25 -13.63
C THR A 158 12.09 4.65 -12.25
N ARG A 159 12.77 5.24 -11.27
CA ARG A 159 12.71 4.82 -9.87
C ARG A 159 12.51 6.04 -8.98
N SER A 160 11.36 6.07 -8.30
CA SER A 160 11.05 7.07 -7.30
C SER A 160 10.95 6.42 -5.92
N THR A 161 11.41 7.13 -4.90
CA THR A 161 11.35 6.68 -3.51
C THR A 161 10.59 7.69 -2.66
N PHE A 162 9.87 7.16 -1.67
CA PHE A 162 9.07 7.94 -0.75
C PHE A 162 9.23 7.36 0.65
N SER A 163 9.23 8.20 1.66
CA SER A 163 9.25 7.73 3.04
C SER A 163 8.53 8.69 3.98
N GLY A 164 8.12 8.19 5.14
CA GLY A 164 7.47 9.02 6.15
C GLY A 164 6.81 8.21 7.24
N ASP A 165 5.60 8.63 7.60
CA ASP A 165 4.86 8.14 8.75
C ASP A 165 4.56 6.65 8.66
N ALA A 166 4.36 6.06 9.83
CA ALA A 166 4.06 4.65 9.93
C ALA A 166 2.64 4.33 9.43
N LEU A 167 2.46 3.21 8.72
CA LEU A 167 1.15 2.72 8.28
C LEU A 167 0.15 2.61 9.44
N ARG A 168 -0.95 3.34 9.40
CA ARG A 168 -2.03 3.27 10.39
C ARG A 168 -3.26 2.59 9.81
N PRO A 169 -3.98 1.79 10.61
CA PRO A 169 -5.25 1.25 10.17
C PRO A 169 -6.27 2.38 10.00
N VAL A 170 -6.96 2.39 8.87
CA VAL A 170 -8.05 3.34 8.61
C VAL A 170 -9.35 2.65 8.98
N TYR A 171 -9.98 3.13 10.06
CA TYR A 171 -11.31 2.68 10.44
C TYR A 171 -12.34 3.43 9.60
N VAL A 172 -12.89 2.76 8.60
CA VAL A 172 -14.06 3.27 7.89
C VAL A 172 -15.22 3.17 8.87
N HIS A 173 -15.57 4.29 9.50
CA HIS A 173 -16.87 4.39 10.17
C HIS A 173 -17.92 4.32 9.06
N THR A 174 -18.49 3.14 8.85
CA THR A 174 -19.74 3.02 8.11
C THR A 174 -20.78 3.78 8.93
N GLN A 175 -20.95 5.06 8.65
CA GLN A 175 -22.18 5.78 8.96
C GLN A 175 -23.25 5.07 8.15
N ASN A 176 -23.95 4.15 8.81
CA ASN A 176 -25.22 3.64 8.32
C ASN A 176 -26.19 4.82 8.39
N ASP A 177 -26.15 5.67 7.37
CA ASP A 177 -27.22 6.61 7.09
C ASP A 177 -28.41 5.76 6.61
N ALA A 178 -29.17 5.25 7.58
CA ALA A 178 -30.46 4.64 7.33
C ALA A 178 -31.44 5.76 6.99
N GLU A 179 -31.79 5.88 5.72
CA GLU A 179 -33.04 6.52 5.25
C GLU A 179 -34.23 5.58 5.47
#